data_AF-A0A7S0LGQ2-F1
#
_entry.id   AF-A0A7S0LGQ2-F1
#
_cell.length_a   1.000
_cell.length_b   1.000
_cell.length_c   1.000
_cell.angle_alpha   90.00
_cell.angle_beta   90.00
_cell.angle_gamma   90.00
#
_symmetry.space_group_name_H-M   'P 1'
#
loop_
_entity.id
_entity.type
_entity.pdbx_description
1 polymer ?
#
loop_
_entity_poly.entity_id
_entity_poly.type
_entity_poly.pdbx_seq_one_letter_code
_entity_poly.pdbx_strand_id
1 'polypeptide(L)'
;RREAARLEAEAAARVKVKEAEKLAQFKEENREKLETLKQDYYLRKARRERWEAFRTEQKEKGAQRGFADYYRGWELFEDDPDEDLFSGDTPAAVQDQAAFDLMAKDVQERTAKRKAEKAAADKEKEAGNTAFKEGQISEALAAYTRAIEHFKGDKAVLCNRALCHLKLRNFLSAVE
;
A
#
# COMPACT_ATOMS: atom_id res chain seq x y z
N ARG A 1 36.33 2.04 -11.61
CA ARG A 1 34.91 1.63 -11.79
C ARG A 1 34.59 0.31 -11.09
N ARG A 2 35.30 -0.79 -11.37
CA ARG A 2 35.09 -2.09 -10.69
C ARG A 2 35.41 -2.07 -9.18
N GLU A 3 36.46 -1.39 -8.77
CA GLU A 3 36.83 -1.26 -7.34
C GLU A 3 35.86 -0.36 -6.56
N ALA A 4 35.39 0.73 -7.18
CA ALA A 4 34.33 1.58 -6.59
C ALA A 4 33.03 0.78 -6.39
N ALA A 5 32.61 -0.02 -7.38
CA ALA A 5 31.45 -0.91 -7.25
C ALA A 5 31.65 -1.98 -6.16
N ARG A 6 32.87 -2.48 -5.96
CA ARG A 6 33.20 -3.42 -4.88
C ARG A 6 33.14 -2.76 -3.50
N LEU A 7 33.66 -1.54 -3.36
CA LEU A 7 33.58 -0.76 -2.12
C LEU A 7 32.15 -0.35 -1.77
N GLU A 8 31.33 0.01 -2.76
CA GLU A 8 29.90 0.27 -2.58
C GLU A 8 29.13 -1.00 -2.18
N ALA A 9 29.43 -2.14 -2.81
CA ALA A 9 28.84 -3.42 -2.43
C ALA A 9 29.24 -3.83 -1.00
N GLU A 10 30.49 -3.58 -0.60
CA GLU A 10 30.98 -3.84 0.75
C GLU A 10 30.35 -2.89 1.78
N ALA A 11 30.17 -1.61 1.43
CA ALA A 11 29.45 -0.65 2.25
C ALA A 11 27.97 -1.04 2.43
N ALA A 12 27.30 -1.46 1.35
CA ALA A 12 25.93 -1.96 1.40
C ALA A 12 25.82 -3.25 2.24
N ALA A 13 26.80 -4.15 2.15
CA ALA A 13 26.86 -5.34 2.99
C ALA A 13 27.02 -4.97 4.48
N ARG A 14 27.89 -4.00 4.80
CA ARG A 14 28.07 -3.50 6.18
C ARG A 14 26.80 -2.84 6.72
N VAL A 15 26.04 -2.12 5.90
CA VAL A 15 24.75 -1.55 6.31
C VAL A 15 23.75 -2.66 6.65
N LYS A 16 23.64 -3.69 5.79
CA LYS A 16 22.76 -4.85 6.04
C LYS A 16 23.14 -5.61 7.31
N VAL A 17 24.44 -5.78 7.57
CA VAL A 17 24.93 -6.41 8.80
C VAL A 17 24.55 -5.57 10.02
N LYS A 18 24.76 -4.25 9.98
CA LYS A 18 24.34 -3.35 11.07
C LYS A 18 22.83 -3.33 11.29
N GLU A 19 22.03 -3.41 10.23
CA GLU A 19 20.57 -3.53 10.32
C GLU A 19 20.15 -4.86 10.94
N ALA A 20 20.80 -5.96 10.57
CA ALA A 20 20.57 -7.28 11.15
C ALA A 20 20.96 -7.33 12.64
N GLU A 21 22.07 -6.70 13.02
CA GLU A 21 22.50 -6.56 14.41
C GLU A 21 21.52 -5.73 15.23
N LYS A 22 21.03 -4.61 14.69
CA LYS A 22 19.98 -3.80 15.34
C LYS A 22 18.68 -4.59 15.52
N LEU A 23 18.28 -5.37 14.51
CA LEU A 23 17.10 -6.23 14.61
C LEU A 23 17.31 -7.34 15.63
N ALA A 24 18.51 -7.91 15.71
CA ALA A 24 18.86 -8.91 16.71
C ALA A 24 18.75 -8.30 18.11
N GLN A 25 19.39 -7.15 18.35
CA GLN A 25 19.31 -6.40 19.61
C GLN A 25 17.87 -6.05 19.98
N PHE A 26 17.06 -5.54 19.04
CA PHE A 26 15.66 -5.26 19.28
C PHE A 26 14.85 -6.51 19.64
N LYS A 27 15.13 -7.65 19.00
CA LYS A 27 14.52 -8.93 19.38
C LYS A 27 14.95 -9.34 20.78
N GLU A 28 16.24 -9.19 21.10
CA GLU A 28 16.83 -9.51 22.40
C GLU A 28 16.17 -8.71 23.53
N GLU A 29 16.05 -7.40 23.35
CA GLU A 29 15.43 -6.45 24.28
C GLU A 29 13.94 -6.73 24.48
N ASN A 30 13.25 -7.24 23.46
CA ASN A 30 11.83 -7.57 23.53
C ASN A 30 11.57 -9.07 23.73
N ARG A 31 12.59 -9.90 24.03
CA ARG A 31 12.42 -11.35 24.24
C ARG A 31 11.44 -11.65 25.37
N GLU A 32 11.60 -10.99 26.51
CA GLU A 32 10.75 -11.23 27.67
C GLU A 32 9.30 -10.85 27.37
N LYS A 33 9.08 -9.70 26.73
CA LYS A 33 7.75 -9.27 26.26
C LYS A 33 7.14 -10.26 25.27
N LEU A 34 7.97 -10.84 24.39
CA LEU A 34 7.52 -11.86 23.45
C LEU A 34 7.10 -13.14 24.17
N GLU A 35 7.85 -13.57 25.19
CA GLU A 35 7.48 -14.74 25.99
C GLU A 35 6.21 -14.50 26.81
N THR A 36 6.02 -13.33 27.42
CA THR A 36 4.77 -13.00 28.12
C THR A 36 3.59 -12.98 27.15
N LEU A 37 3.74 -12.38 25.98
CA LEU A 37 2.67 -12.35 24.96
C LEU A 37 2.34 -13.74 24.43
N LYS A 38 3.34 -14.62 24.26
CA LYS A 38 3.12 -16.02 23.89
C LYS A 38 2.35 -16.76 24.98
N GLN A 39 2.74 -16.60 26.25
CA GLN A 39 2.05 -17.23 27.37
C GLN A 39 0.59 -16.76 27.46
N ASP A 40 0.37 -15.45 27.36
CA ASP A 40 -0.97 -14.87 27.31
C ASP A 40 -1.78 -15.40 26.14
N TYR A 41 -1.18 -15.53 24.95
CA TYR A 41 -1.81 -16.12 23.78
C TYR A 41 -2.24 -17.58 24.03
N TYR A 42 -1.36 -18.42 24.59
CA TYR A 42 -1.69 -19.82 24.88
C TYR A 42 -2.73 -19.95 25.99
N LEU A 43 -2.71 -19.07 26.99
CA LEU A 43 -3.75 -18.99 28.02
C LEU A 43 -5.11 -18.61 27.42
N ARG A 44 -5.15 -17.59 26.57
CA ARG A 44 -6.37 -17.20 25.82
C ARG A 44 -6.86 -18.34 24.92
N LYS A 45 -5.96 -18.97 24.17
CA LYS A 45 -6.30 -20.11 23.31
C LYS A 45 -6.88 -21.28 24.12
N ALA A 46 -6.24 -21.66 25.22
CA ALA A 46 -6.73 -22.72 26.09
C ALA A 46 -8.09 -22.36 26.72
N ARG A 47 -8.35 -21.08 27.03
CA ARG A 47 -9.66 -20.61 27.47
C ARG A 47 -10.73 -20.76 26.38
N ARG A 48 -10.45 -20.34 25.14
CA ARG A 48 -11.36 -20.53 24.00
C ARG A 48 -11.70 -21.99 23.77
N GLU A 49 -10.70 -22.87 23.77
CA GLU A 49 -10.91 -24.31 23.60
C GLU A 49 -11.80 -24.88 24.71
N ARG A 50 -11.65 -24.42 25.96
CA ARG A 50 -12.54 -24.82 27.07
C ARG A 50 -13.96 -24.32 26.85
N TRP A 51 -14.14 -23.07 26.44
CA TRP A 51 -15.45 -22.48 26.15
C TRP A 51 -16.16 -23.18 24.98
N GLU A 52 -15.44 -23.42 23.89
CA GLU A 52 -15.97 -24.14 22.74
C GLU A 52 -16.35 -25.57 23.09
N ALA A 53 -15.51 -26.30 23.85
CA ALA A 53 -15.81 -27.64 24.32
C ALA A 53 -17.05 -27.68 25.23
N PHE A 54 -17.20 -26.69 26.12
CA PHE A 54 -18.42 -26.54 26.91
C PHE A 54 -19.64 -26.27 26.02
N ARG A 55 -19.50 -25.44 24.99
CA ARG A 55 -20.58 -25.11 24.05
C ARG A 55 -20.99 -26.32 23.20
N THR A 56 -20.05 -27.15 22.77
CA THR A 56 -20.33 -28.40 22.04
C THR A 56 -21.01 -29.42 22.97
N GLU A 57 -20.50 -29.61 24.18
CA GLU A 57 -21.12 -30.48 25.19
C GLU A 57 -22.56 -30.03 25.53
N GLN A 58 -22.79 -28.72 25.64
CA GLN A 58 -24.10 -28.14 25.86
C GLN A 58 -25.05 -28.31 24.66
N LYS A 59 -24.52 -28.30 23.43
CA LYS A 59 -25.30 -28.54 22.21
C LYS A 59 -25.73 -30.00 22.11
N GLU A 60 -24.87 -30.93 22.54
CA GLU A 60 -25.14 -32.37 22.57
C GLU A 60 -26.15 -32.77 23.64
N LYS A 61 -26.13 -32.13 24.82
CA LYS A 61 -27.07 -32.39 25.94
C LYS A 61 -28.53 -31.98 25.65
N GLY A 62 -28.78 -31.15 24.62
CA GLY A 62 -30.13 -30.79 24.19
C GLY A 62 -30.99 -30.15 25.30
N ALA A 63 -32.30 -30.46 25.32
CA ALA A 63 -33.28 -29.82 26.21
C ALA A 63 -33.18 -30.21 27.70
N GLN A 64 -32.27 -31.10 28.11
CA GLN A 64 -32.01 -31.46 29.51
C GLN A 64 -31.03 -30.49 30.19
N ARG A 65 -31.21 -29.18 29.98
CA ARG A 65 -30.39 -28.15 30.62
C ARG A 65 -30.85 -27.89 32.04
N GLY A 66 -30.00 -28.18 33.02
CA GLY A 66 -30.23 -27.80 34.42
C GLY A 66 -29.92 -26.32 34.64
N PHE A 67 -30.64 -25.65 35.54
CA PHE A 67 -30.43 -24.23 35.89
C PHE A 67 -28.97 -23.90 36.29
N ALA A 68 -28.23 -24.88 36.84
CA ALA A 68 -26.82 -24.74 37.21
C ALA A 68 -25.87 -24.60 36.00
N ASP A 69 -26.25 -25.11 34.83
CA ASP A 69 -25.44 -25.01 33.60
C ASP A 69 -25.46 -23.59 33.00
N TYR A 70 -26.49 -22.80 33.35
CA TYR A 70 -26.58 -21.40 32.94
C TYR A 70 -25.41 -20.62 33.51
N TYR A 71 -25.21 -20.63 34.83
CA TYR A 71 -24.13 -19.89 35.49
C TYR A 71 -22.73 -20.47 35.25
N ARG A 72 -22.60 -21.79 35.05
CA ARG A 72 -21.31 -22.42 34.72
C ARG A 72 -20.73 -21.92 33.38
N GLY A 73 -21.60 -21.54 32.44
CA GLY A 73 -21.19 -20.90 31.19
C GLY A 73 -20.70 -19.47 31.39
N TRP A 74 -21.35 -18.70 32.27
CA TRP A 74 -20.93 -17.33 32.60
C TRP A 74 -19.61 -17.29 33.38
N GLU A 75 -19.28 -18.31 34.17
CA GLU A 75 -17.97 -18.42 34.84
C GLU A 75 -16.82 -18.80 33.88
N LEU A 76 -17.14 -19.40 32.73
CA LEU A 76 -16.18 -19.80 31.70
C LEU A 76 -16.02 -18.73 30.61
N PHE A 77 -16.97 -17.79 30.52
CA PHE A 77 -16.98 -16.68 29.58
C PHE A 77 -16.05 -15.55 30.08
N GLU A 78 -15.03 -15.22 29.29
CA GLU A 78 -14.19 -14.05 29.47
C GLU A 78 -14.20 -13.25 28.16
N ASP A 79 -14.30 -11.92 28.26
CA ASP A 79 -14.31 -11.02 27.11
C ASP A 79 -12.93 -11.05 26.44
N ASP A 80 -12.81 -11.75 25.31
CA ASP A 80 -11.54 -11.89 24.58
C ASP A 80 -11.43 -10.69 23.63
N PRO A 81 -10.51 -9.72 23.86
CA PRO A 81 -10.39 -8.52 23.04
C PRO A 81 -9.98 -8.81 21.59
N ASP A 82 -9.54 -10.03 21.32
CA ASP A 82 -9.16 -10.53 20.01
C ASP A 82 -10.31 -11.29 19.30
N GLU A 83 -11.45 -11.55 19.97
CA GLU A 83 -12.64 -12.20 19.37
C GLU A 83 -13.11 -11.40 18.14
N ASP A 84 -13.17 -10.07 18.28
CA ASP A 84 -13.50 -9.15 17.20
C ASP A 84 -12.45 -9.10 16.09
N LEU A 85 -11.23 -9.62 16.29
CA LEU A 85 -10.17 -9.63 15.27
C LEU A 85 -10.18 -10.93 14.44
N PHE A 86 -10.63 -12.03 15.04
CA PHE A 86 -10.64 -13.35 14.43
C PHE A 86 -12.05 -13.89 14.14
N SER A 87 -13.11 -13.13 14.49
CA SER A 87 -14.47 -13.45 14.10
C SER A 87 -14.59 -13.39 12.57
N GLY A 88 -15.25 -14.41 12.00
CA GLY A 88 -15.46 -14.52 10.56
C GLY A 88 -16.34 -13.43 9.96
N ASP A 89 -16.96 -12.60 10.81
CA ASP A 89 -17.76 -11.44 10.41
C ASP A 89 -16.91 -10.19 10.12
N THR A 90 -15.59 -10.26 10.35
CA THR A 90 -14.67 -9.19 9.99
C THR A 90 -14.31 -9.26 8.51
N PRO A 91 -14.41 -8.14 7.76
CA PRO A 91 -13.91 -8.07 6.39
C PRO A 91 -12.39 -8.32 6.28
N ALA A 92 -11.67 -8.32 7.39
CA ALA A 92 -10.25 -8.65 7.49
C ALA A 92 -10.00 -10.17 7.48
N ALA A 93 -10.87 -10.99 8.07
CA ALA A 93 -10.73 -12.45 8.09
C ALA A 93 -11.03 -13.10 6.73
N VAL A 94 -11.82 -12.45 5.88
CA VAL A 94 -12.17 -12.89 4.51
C VAL A 94 -11.42 -12.08 3.45
N GLN A 95 -10.16 -11.72 3.71
CA GLN A 95 -9.30 -11.21 2.63
C GLN A 95 -8.77 -12.39 1.84
N ASP A 96 -9.48 -12.76 0.77
CA ASP A 96 -8.91 -13.61 -0.27
C ASP A 96 -7.62 -12.94 -0.77
N GLN A 97 -6.48 -13.44 -0.29
CA GLN A 97 -5.17 -12.88 -0.58
C GLN A 97 -4.95 -12.80 -2.11
N ALA A 98 -5.53 -13.72 -2.86
CA ALA A 98 -5.47 -13.71 -4.31
C ALA A 98 -6.23 -12.52 -4.92
N ALA A 99 -7.40 -12.14 -4.39
CA ALA A 99 -8.14 -10.97 -4.85
C ALA A 99 -7.38 -9.67 -4.56
N PHE A 100 -6.75 -9.57 -3.39
CA PHE A 100 -5.89 -8.43 -3.05
C PHE A 100 -4.67 -8.34 -3.97
N ASP A 101 -4.00 -9.48 -4.23
CA ASP A 101 -2.84 -9.54 -5.13
C ASP A 101 -3.19 -9.15 -6.57
N LEU A 102 -4.38 -9.58 -7.05
CA LEU A 102 -4.88 -9.19 -8.37
C LEU A 102 -5.16 -7.69 -8.45
N MET A 103 -5.80 -7.12 -7.44
CA MET A 103 -6.04 -5.68 -7.36
C MET A 103 -4.71 -4.90 -7.26
N ALA A 104 -3.76 -5.38 -6.47
CA ALA A 104 -2.44 -4.77 -6.34
C ALA A 104 -1.69 -4.75 -7.67
N LYS A 105 -1.75 -5.84 -8.45
CA LYS A 105 -1.18 -5.90 -9.81
C LYS A 105 -1.85 -4.91 -10.76
N ASP A 106 -3.18 -4.85 -10.81
CA ASP A 106 -3.90 -3.88 -11.66
C ASP A 106 -3.57 -2.43 -11.28
N VAL A 107 -3.46 -2.11 -9.98
CA VAL A 107 -3.03 -0.79 -9.51
C VAL A 107 -1.59 -0.49 -9.95
N GLN A 108 -0.67 -1.45 -9.85
CA GLN A 108 0.71 -1.29 -10.30
C GLN A 108 0.80 -1.05 -11.82
N GLU A 109 0.03 -1.79 -12.62
CA GLU A 109 0.00 -1.62 -14.07
C GLU A 109 -0.56 -0.25 -14.47
N ARG A 110 -1.67 0.19 -13.86
CA ARG A 110 -2.26 1.51 -14.12
C ARG A 110 -1.33 2.65 -13.71
N THR A 111 -0.66 2.51 -12.57
CA THR A 111 0.30 3.52 -12.11
C THR A 111 1.55 3.57 -12.99
N ALA A 112 2.06 2.42 -13.44
CA ALA A 112 3.17 2.34 -14.39
C ALA A 112 2.80 2.98 -15.74
N LYS A 113 1.61 2.68 -16.28
CA LYS A 113 1.10 3.29 -17.52
C LYS A 113 1.00 4.81 -17.40
N ARG A 114 0.35 5.32 -16.35
CA ARG A 114 0.24 6.78 -16.10
C ARG A 114 1.61 7.44 -15.95
N LYS A 115 2.56 6.77 -15.30
CA LYS A 115 3.94 7.28 -15.15
C LYS A 115 4.66 7.33 -16.50
N ALA A 116 4.48 6.33 -17.36
CA ALA A 116 5.06 6.32 -18.70
C ALA A 116 4.45 7.41 -19.60
N GLU A 117 3.12 7.58 -19.59
CA GLU A 117 2.41 8.65 -20.29
C GLU A 117 2.88 10.04 -19.83
N LYS A 118 3.02 10.23 -18.51
CA LYS A 118 3.55 11.48 -17.95
C LYS A 118 5.00 11.73 -18.37
N ALA A 119 5.86 10.71 -18.35
CA ALA A 119 7.24 10.84 -18.78
C ALA A 119 7.36 11.17 -20.28
N ALA A 120 6.49 10.61 -21.12
CA ALA A 120 6.41 10.98 -22.54
C ALA A 120 5.97 12.44 -22.72
N ALA A 121 4.94 12.87 -21.98
CA ALA A 121 4.48 14.26 -21.99
C ALA A 121 5.57 15.24 -21.52
N ASP A 122 6.34 14.89 -20.49
CA ASP A 122 7.44 15.72 -19.98
C ASP A 122 8.55 15.90 -21.02
N LYS A 123 8.87 14.85 -21.80
CA LYS A 123 9.84 14.95 -22.92
C LYS A 123 9.37 15.91 -24.01
N GLU A 124 8.12 15.78 -24.45
CA GLU A 124 7.54 16.69 -25.47
C GLU A 124 7.44 18.13 -24.94
N LYS A 125 7.13 18.30 -23.64
CA LYS A 125 7.15 19.61 -22.98
C LYS A 125 8.54 20.25 -22.98
N GLU A 126 9.58 19.48 -22.67
CA GLU A 126 10.96 19.96 -22.73
C GLU A 126 11.37 20.35 -24.15
N ALA A 127 11.02 19.55 -25.16
CA ALA A 127 11.24 19.90 -26.56
C ALA A 127 10.48 21.18 -26.99
N GLY A 128 9.25 21.36 -26.51
CA GLY A 128 8.50 22.61 -26.72
C GLY A 128 9.17 23.81 -26.06
N ASN A 129 9.73 23.63 -24.86
CA ASN A 129 10.46 24.68 -24.15
C ASN A 129 11.75 25.08 -24.86
N THR A 130 12.48 24.13 -25.47
CA THR A 130 13.70 24.45 -26.25
C THR A 130 13.34 25.18 -27.54
N ALA A 131 12.38 24.68 -28.31
CA ALA A 131 11.92 25.32 -29.55
C ALA A 131 11.38 26.75 -29.30
N PHE A 132 10.67 26.96 -28.18
CA PHE A 132 10.17 28.29 -27.81
C PHE A 132 11.31 29.28 -27.50
N LYS A 133 12.40 28.81 -26.88
CA LYS A 133 13.60 29.63 -26.62
C LYS A 133 14.37 29.94 -27.90
N GLU A 134 14.37 29.02 -28.85
CA GLU A 134 14.98 29.19 -30.18
C GLU A 134 14.15 30.07 -31.12
N GLY A 135 12.93 30.46 -30.70
CA GLY A 135 12.04 31.32 -31.47
C GLY A 135 11.18 30.59 -32.50
N GLN A 136 11.26 29.25 -32.55
CA GLN A 136 10.44 28.40 -33.40
C GLN A 136 9.07 28.12 -32.75
N ILE A 137 8.20 29.13 -32.78
CA ILE A 137 6.92 29.10 -32.05
C ILE A 137 5.93 28.07 -32.63
N SER A 138 5.95 27.81 -33.95
CA SER A 138 5.09 26.82 -34.60
C SER A 138 5.44 25.39 -34.17
N GLU A 139 6.72 25.07 -34.08
CA GLU A 139 7.20 23.76 -33.64
C GLU A 139 6.96 23.53 -32.15
N ALA A 140 7.16 24.58 -31.33
CA ALA A 140 6.82 24.55 -29.91
C ALA A 140 5.33 24.25 -29.68
N LEU A 141 4.44 24.83 -30.50
CA LEU A 141 3.00 24.57 -30.43
C LEU A 141 2.68 23.10 -30.75
N ALA A 142 3.29 22.53 -31.79
CA ALA A 142 3.10 21.13 -32.13
C ALA A 142 3.59 20.19 -31.01
N ALA A 143 4.73 20.49 -30.38
CA ALA A 143 5.27 19.73 -29.27
C ALA A 143 4.37 19.82 -28.01
N TYR A 144 3.85 21.00 -27.67
CA TYR A 144 2.90 21.13 -26.55
C TYR A 144 1.57 20.42 -26.82
N THR A 145 1.08 20.40 -28.06
CA THR A 145 -0.11 19.63 -28.42
C THR A 145 0.11 18.13 -28.24
N ARG A 146 1.25 17.59 -28.68
CA ARG A 146 1.64 16.19 -28.42
C ARG A 146 1.76 15.89 -26.92
N ALA A 147 2.33 16.80 -26.14
CA ALA A 147 2.40 16.66 -24.69
C ALA A 147 1.01 16.56 -24.04
N ILE A 148 0.03 17.33 -24.50
CA ILE A 148 -1.36 17.30 -24.01
C ILE A 148 -2.06 16.00 -24.39
N GLU A 149 -1.81 15.46 -25.59
CA GLU A 149 -2.34 14.17 -26.03
C GLU A 149 -1.87 13.03 -25.12
N HIS A 150 -0.62 13.08 -24.67
CA HIS A 150 -0.06 12.13 -23.70
C HIS A 150 -0.57 12.35 -22.28
N PHE A 151 -0.64 13.60 -21.81
CA PHE A 151 -1.10 13.92 -20.45
C PHE A 151 -1.85 15.25 -20.37
N LYS A 152 -3.19 15.17 -20.33
CA LYS A 152 -4.09 16.33 -20.25
C LYS A 152 -4.09 17.07 -18.91
N GLY A 153 -3.34 16.59 -17.91
CA GLY A 153 -3.36 17.11 -16.55
C GLY A 153 -2.33 18.20 -16.25
N ASP A 154 -1.36 18.46 -17.14
CA ASP A 154 -0.31 19.46 -16.87
C ASP A 154 -0.78 20.86 -17.27
N LYS A 155 -1.14 21.66 -16.26
CA LYS A 155 -1.58 23.05 -16.45
C LYS A 155 -0.50 23.93 -17.08
N ALA A 156 0.79 23.64 -16.82
CA ALA A 156 1.89 24.43 -17.36
C ALA A 156 1.97 24.31 -18.89
N VAL A 157 1.73 23.10 -19.43
CA VAL A 157 1.73 22.86 -20.87
C VAL A 157 0.59 23.61 -21.56
N LEU A 158 -0.60 23.63 -20.95
CA LEU A 158 -1.75 24.38 -21.47
C LEU A 158 -1.47 25.88 -21.53
N CYS A 159 -0.92 26.46 -20.45
CA CYS A 159 -0.53 27.87 -20.43
C CYS A 159 0.54 28.18 -21.49
N ASN A 160 1.56 27.32 -21.62
CA ASN A 160 2.62 27.52 -22.61
C ASN A 160 2.10 27.40 -24.06
N ARG A 161 1.14 26.49 -24.32
CA ARG A 161 0.45 26.41 -25.61
C ARG A 161 -0.35 27.67 -25.91
N ALA A 162 -1.11 28.18 -24.94
CA ALA A 162 -1.86 29.44 -25.09
C ALA A 162 -0.91 30.61 -25.41
N LEU A 163 0.24 30.69 -24.74
CA LEU A 163 1.28 31.69 -25.05
C LEU A 163 1.81 31.57 -26.49
N CYS A 164 1.97 30.34 -27.01
CA CYS A 164 2.36 30.13 -28.40
C CYS A 164 1.29 30.65 -29.37
N HIS A 165 0.00 30.37 -29.12
CA HIS A 165 -1.10 30.90 -29.92
C HIS A 165 -1.17 32.43 -29.89
N LEU A 166 -0.94 33.05 -28.73
CA LEU A 166 -0.87 34.51 -28.60
C LEU A 166 0.27 35.10 -29.44
N LYS A 167 1.46 34.47 -29.42
CA LYS A 167 2.60 34.91 -30.25
C LYS A 167 2.32 34.77 -31.75
N LEU A 168 1.54 33.75 -32.15
CA LEU A 168 1.11 33.55 -33.54
C LEU A 168 -0.10 34.41 -33.95
N ARG A 169 -0.58 35.29 -33.05
CA ARG A 169 -1.79 36.12 -33.25
C ARG A 169 -3.08 35.33 -33.50
N ASN A 170 -3.11 34.08 -33.06
CA ASN A 170 -4.29 33.21 -33.12
C ASN A 170 -5.06 33.30 -31.80
N PHE A 171 -5.79 34.40 -31.61
CA PHE A 171 -6.43 34.71 -30.32
C PHE A 171 -7.58 33.78 -29.96
N LEU A 172 -8.33 33.28 -30.94
CA LEU A 172 -9.47 32.37 -30.71
C LEU A 172 -8.99 31.03 -30.12
N SER A 173 -7.98 30.42 -30.74
CA SER A 173 -7.40 29.14 -30.29
C SER A 173 -6.56 29.24 -29.00
N ALA A 174 -6.34 30.45 -28.47
CA ALA A 174 -5.63 30.66 -27.20
C ALA A 174 -6.56 30.53 -25.98
N VAL A 175 -7.88 30.64 -26.19
CA VAL A 175 -8.91 30.56 -25.14
C VAL A 175 -9.47 29.15 -24.99
N GLU A 176 -9.31 28.31 -26.03
CA GLU A 176 -9.69 26.90 -26.09
C GLU A 176 -8.71 25.97 -25.36
#